data_AF-A0A2I3LRW7-F1
#
_entry.id   AF-A0A2I3LRW7-F1
#
_cell.length_a   1.000
_cell.length_b   1.000
_cell.length_c   1.000
_cell.angle_alpha   90.00
_cell.angle_beta   90.00
_cell.angle_gamma   90.00
#
_symmetry.space_group_name_H-M   'P 1'
#
loop_
_entity.id
_entity.type
_entity.pdbx_description
1 polymer ?
#
loop_
_entity_poly.entity_id
_entity_poly.type
_entity_poly.pdbx_seq_one_letter_code
_entity_poly.pdbx_strand_id
1 'polypeptide(L)'
;MEYYVALKQQSLKADILLSLFLSIFLVKGVVNVLLTTPLWVVNTRLKLQGAKFRNEDIVPTNYKGIIDAFHQIIRDEGISALWNGTFPSLLLVFNPAIQFMFYEGLKRQLLKKRMKLSSLDVFIIGAVAKAIATTLTYPMQTVQSILRFGRHRLNPENRTLGSLRNILYLLHQRVRRFGILGLYKGLEAKLLQTVLTAALMFLVYEKLTAATFTVMGLKRAHTH
;
A
#
# COMPACT_ATOMS: atom_id res chain seq x y z
N MET A 1 -38.65 -30.80 -4.74
CA MET A 1 -38.46 -30.07 -3.46
C MET A 1 -37.05 -30.29 -2.90
N GLU A 2 -36.57 -31.53 -2.80
CA GLU A 2 -35.23 -31.84 -2.23
C GLU A 2 -34.05 -31.19 -2.97
N TYR A 3 -34.08 -31.11 -4.31
CA TYR A 3 -33.02 -30.46 -5.09
C TYR A 3 -32.86 -28.96 -4.78
N TYR A 4 -33.98 -28.26 -4.57
CA TYR A 4 -33.97 -26.84 -4.17
C TYR A 4 -33.45 -26.66 -2.74
N VAL A 5 -33.76 -27.61 -1.84
CA VAL A 5 -33.23 -27.60 -0.47
C VAL A 5 -31.72 -27.86 -0.47
N ALA A 6 -31.22 -28.79 -1.28
CA ALA A 6 -29.79 -29.06 -1.42
C ALA A 6 -29.01 -27.87 -2.01
N LEU A 7 -29.54 -27.21 -3.06
CA LEU A 7 -28.96 -26.00 -3.63
C LEU A 7 -28.95 -24.82 -2.65
N LYS A 8 -30.02 -24.65 -1.87
CA LYS A 8 -30.10 -23.62 -0.82
C LYS A 8 -29.13 -23.93 0.33
N GLN A 9 -28.96 -25.20 0.69
CA GLN A 9 -27.98 -25.63 1.69
C GLN A 9 -26.53 -25.41 1.22
N GLN A 10 -26.25 -25.64 -0.06
CA GLN A 10 -24.92 -25.48 -0.65
C GLN A 10 -24.54 -24.02 -0.85
N SER A 11 -25.47 -23.18 -1.29
CA SER A 11 -25.27 -21.72 -1.34
C SER A 11 -25.09 -21.12 0.06
N LEU A 12 -25.90 -21.53 1.04
CA LEU A 12 -25.75 -21.07 2.43
C LEU A 12 -24.38 -21.44 3.03
N LYS A 13 -23.89 -22.67 2.79
CA LYS A 13 -22.55 -23.07 3.21
C LYS A 13 -21.46 -22.24 2.54
N ALA A 14 -21.61 -21.92 1.26
CA ALA A 14 -20.67 -21.07 0.53
C ALA A 14 -20.65 -19.63 1.09
N ASP A 15 -21.80 -19.06 1.41
CA ASP A 15 -21.92 -17.72 1.99
C ASP A 15 -21.32 -17.64 3.41
N ILE A 16 -21.58 -18.65 4.24
CA ILE A 16 -21.00 -18.75 5.59
C ILE A 16 -19.48 -18.88 5.50
N LEU A 17 -18.98 -19.74 4.62
CA LEU A 17 -17.55 -19.98 4.43
C LEU A 17 -16.86 -18.74 3.85
N LEU A 18 -17.51 -18.02 2.91
CA LEU A 18 -17.03 -16.76 2.37
C LEU A 18 -16.96 -15.67 3.45
N SER A 19 -17.99 -15.51 4.27
CA SER A 19 -18.01 -14.53 5.37
C SER A 19 -16.96 -14.83 6.44
N LEU A 20 -16.71 -16.11 6.74
CA LEU A 20 -15.68 -16.55 7.67
C LEU A 20 -14.26 -16.29 7.11
N PHE A 21 -14.02 -16.55 5.82
CA PHE A 21 -12.75 -16.18 5.21
C PHE A 21 -12.53 -14.68 5.19
N LEU A 22 -13.55 -13.90 4.83
CA LEU A 22 -13.48 -12.44 4.84
C LEU A 22 -13.14 -11.89 6.23
N SER A 23 -13.76 -12.41 7.29
CA SER A 23 -13.46 -11.97 8.65
C SER A 23 -12.02 -12.31 9.06
N ILE A 24 -11.53 -13.51 8.74
CA ILE A 24 -10.14 -13.90 8.99
C ILE A 24 -9.16 -12.97 8.24
N PHE A 25 -9.42 -12.66 6.98
CA PHE A 25 -8.57 -11.75 6.19
C PHE A 25 -8.57 -10.33 6.76
N LEU A 26 -9.73 -9.83 7.18
CA LEU A 26 -9.85 -8.51 7.80
C LEU A 26 -9.06 -8.44 9.12
N VAL A 27 -9.24 -9.42 10.00
CA VAL A 27 -8.53 -9.48 11.29
C VAL A 27 -7.03 -9.57 11.06
N LYS A 28 -6.57 -10.45 10.16
CA LYS A 28 -5.14 -10.54 9.80
C LYS A 28 -4.59 -9.21 9.26
N GLY A 29 -5.36 -8.52 8.42
CA GLY A 29 -4.99 -7.22 7.87
C GLY A 29 -4.83 -6.15 8.94
N VAL A 30 -5.79 -6.04 9.87
CA VAL A 30 -5.75 -5.08 10.98
C VAL A 30 -4.58 -5.39 11.92
N VAL A 31 -4.41 -6.65 12.34
CA VAL A 31 -3.30 -7.06 13.21
C VAL A 31 -1.95 -6.77 12.55
N ASN A 32 -1.80 -7.09 11.27
CA ASN A 32 -0.58 -6.78 10.52
C ASN A 32 -0.29 -5.28 10.49
N VAL A 33 -1.30 -4.44 10.22
CA VAL A 33 -1.12 -2.98 10.22
C VAL A 33 -0.71 -2.49 11.61
N LEU A 34 -1.36 -2.94 12.68
CA LEU A 34 -1.03 -2.51 14.04
C LEU A 34 0.39 -2.89 14.46
N LEU A 35 0.85 -4.08 14.10
CA LEU A 35 2.21 -4.55 14.40
C LEU A 35 3.29 -3.88 13.54
N THR A 36 2.99 -3.63 12.27
CA THR A 36 3.99 -3.10 11.33
C THR A 36 4.07 -1.58 11.31
N THR A 37 3.03 -0.85 11.73
CA THR A 37 3.02 0.61 11.67
C THR A 37 4.13 1.27 12.50
N PRO A 38 4.42 0.84 13.75
CA PRO A 38 5.55 1.38 14.53
C PRO A 38 6.89 1.29 13.78
N LEU A 39 7.19 0.11 13.21
CA LEU A 39 8.40 -0.12 12.42
C LEU A 39 8.42 0.77 11.17
N TRP A 40 7.29 0.93 10.50
CA TRP A 40 7.18 1.82 9.35
C TRP A 40 7.40 3.29 9.71
N VAL A 41 6.90 3.76 10.85
CA VAL A 41 7.10 5.12 11.34
C VAL A 41 8.59 5.35 11.60
N VAL A 42 9.24 4.46 12.36
CA VAL A 42 10.67 4.56 12.66
C VAL A 42 11.52 4.53 11.38
N ASN A 43 11.27 3.56 10.49
CA ASN A 43 11.98 3.44 9.22
C ASN A 43 11.82 4.69 8.34
N THR A 44 10.61 5.25 8.28
CA THR A 44 10.33 6.46 7.49
C THR A 44 11.11 7.65 8.06
N ARG A 45 11.11 7.85 9.37
CA ARG A 45 11.84 8.95 10.00
C ARG A 45 13.35 8.81 9.88
N LEU A 46 13.89 7.60 10.02
CA LEU A 46 15.30 7.32 9.78
C LEU A 46 15.73 7.56 8.34
N LYS A 47 14.90 7.23 7.35
CA LYS A 47 15.21 7.48 5.93
C LYS A 47 15.13 8.95 5.56
N LEU A 48 14.29 9.68 6.27
CA LEU A 48 14.06 11.10 6.00
C LEU A 48 14.93 12.01 6.86
N GLN A 49 15.63 11.48 7.87
CA GLN A 49 16.63 12.26 8.61
C GLN A 49 17.77 12.66 7.67
N GLY A 50 18.23 13.91 7.77
CA GLY A 50 19.26 14.45 6.89
C GLY A 50 18.78 14.81 5.47
N ALA A 51 17.54 14.46 5.09
CA ALA A 51 16.93 15.06 3.92
C ALA A 51 16.72 16.55 4.22
N LYS A 52 17.56 17.41 3.63
CA LYS A 52 17.36 18.86 3.57
C LYS A 52 16.13 19.13 2.72
N PHE A 53 14.94 18.86 3.25
CA PHE A 53 13.75 19.41 2.66
C PHE A 53 13.89 20.92 2.72
N ARG A 54 13.70 21.58 1.58
CA ARG A 54 13.60 23.03 1.45
C ARG A 54 12.29 23.52 2.09
N ASN A 55 12.09 23.19 3.36
CA ASN A 55 10.95 23.52 4.20
C ASN A 55 11.50 23.82 5.60
N GLU A 56 11.43 25.08 6.01
CA GLU A 56 11.83 25.58 7.33
C GLU A 56 11.01 24.96 8.49
N ASP A 57 9.94 24.23 8.17
CA ASP A 57 9.05 23.57 9.12
C ASP A 57 9.60 22.24 9.71
N ILE A 58 10.79 21.78 9.29
CA ILE A 58 11.35 20.48 9.72
C ILE A 58 12.40 20.66 10.80
N VAL A 59 12.11 20.19 12.01
CA VAL A 59 13.10 20.14 13.10
C VAL A 59 14.08 19.01 12.81
N PRO A 60 15.39 19.30 12.65
CA PRO A 60 16.39 18.28 12.39
C PRO A 60 16.39 17.21 13.50
N THR A 61 16.32 15.94 13.08
CA THR A 61 16.47 14.78 13.95
C THR A 61 17.85 14.17 13.74
N ASN A 62 18.49 13.73 14.82
CA ASN A 62 19.72 12.96 14.75
C ASN A 62 19.49 11.62 15.45
N TYR A 63 18.90 10.66 14.73
CA TYR A 63 18.74 9.31 15.23
C TYR A 63 20.01 8.51 14.93
N LYS A 64 20.65 7.98 15.98
CA LYS A 64 21.85 7.15 15.90
C LYS A 64 21.56 5.74 15.38
N GLY A 65 20.29 5.31 15.41
CA GLY A 65 19.85 4.01 14.93
C GLY A 65 18.36 3.75 15.19
N ILE A 66 17.90 2.52 14.93
CA ILE A 66 16.50 2.11 15.07
C ILE A 66 16.01 2.22 16.52
N ILE A 67 16.79 1.71 17.48
CA ILE A 67 16.43 1.71 18.90
C ILE A 67 16.39 3.13 19.46
N ASP A 68 17.38 3.95 19.11
CA ASP A 68 17.44 5.36 19.49
C ASP A 68 16.25 6.15 18.91
N ALA A 69 15.87 5.87 17.66
CA ALA A 69 14.66 6.46 17.08
C ALA A 69 13.39 6.06 17.82
N PHE A 70 13.21 4.80 18.20
CA PHE A 70 12.08 4.39 19.04
C PHE A 70 12.03 5.16 20.36
N HIS A 71 13.17 5.23 21.06
CA HIS A 71 13.24 5.90 22.35
C HIS A 71 12.93 7.39 22.25
N GLN A 72 13.52 8.10 21.28
CA GLN A 72 13.26 9.53 21.05
C GLN A 72 11.80 9.80 20.66
N ILE A 73 11.19 8.98 19.79
CA ILE A 73 9.79 9.18 19.40
C ILE A 73 8.85 9.01 20.61
N ILE A 74 9.05 7.97 21.41
CA ILE A 74 8.22 7.72 22.60
C ILE A 74 8.38 8.85 23.62
N ARG A 75 9.62 9.32 23.83
CA ARG A 75 9.94 10.37 24.80
C ARG A 75 9.42 11.75 24.38
N ASP A 76 9.58 12.12 23.11
CA ASP A 76 9.30 13.49 22.63
C ASP A 76 7.85 13.68 22.16
N GLU A 77 7.24 12.63 21.61
CA GLU A 77 5.92 12.69 20.98
C GLU A 77 4.87 11.77 21.62
N GLY A 78 5.32 10.86 22.50
CA GLY A 78 4.48 9.86 23.15
C GLY A 78 4.41 8.54 22.40
N ILE A 79 4.02 7.48 23.12
CA ILE A 79 3.92 6.11 22.57
C ILE A 79 2.99 6.01 21.36
N SER A 80 1.95 6.84 21.36
CA SER A 80 0.88 6.82 20.37
C SER A 80 1.34 7.35 19.00
N ALA A 81 2.43 8.13 18.95
CA ALA A 81 3.05 8.63 17.72
C ALA A 81 3.62 7.52 16.82
N LEU A 82 3.89 6.33 17.38
CA LEU A 82 4.31 5.14 16.63
C LEU A 82 3.21 4.62 15.69
N TRP A 83 1.94 4.97 15.94
CA TRP A 83 0.81 4.59 15.09
C TRP A 83 0.34 5.74 14.18
N ASN A 84 1.14 6.80 14.04
CA ASN A 84 0.83 7.87 13.09
C ASN A 84 0.76 7.34 11.66
N GLY A 85 -0.34 7.66 10.98
CA GLY A 85 -0.62 7.17 9.63
C GLY A 85 -1.28 5.79 9.58
N THR A 86 -1.72 5.20 10.70
CA THR A 86 -2.49 3.94 10.70
C THR A 86 -3.78 4.06 9.87
N PHE A 87 -4.56 5.13 10.09
CA PHE A 87 -5.81 5.34 9.37
C PHE A 87 -5.66 5.40 7.82
N PRO A 88 -4.78 6.25 7.25
CA PRO A 88 -4.58 6.24 5.80
C PRO A 88 -3.99 4.90 5.32
N SER A 89 -3.23 4.19 6.14
CA SER A 89 -2.75 2.83 5.81
C SER A 89 -3.91 1.85 5.64
N LEU A 90 -4.91 1.91 6.53
CA LEU A 90 -6.12 1.08 6.43
C LEU A 90 -6.91 1.40 5.17
N LEU A 91 -7.06 2.68 4.80
CA LEU A 91 -7.69 3.06 3.54
C LEU A 91 -6.92 2.55 2.32
N LEU A 92 -5.59 2.53 2.40
CA LEU A 92 -4.74 2.05 1.32
C LEU A 92 -4.78 0.52 1.15
N VAL A 93 -5.35 -0.23 2.11
CA VAL A 93 -5.64 -1.67 1.94
C VAL A 93 -6.64 -1.90 0.80
N PHE A 94 -7.48 -0.92 0.45
CA PHE A 94 -8.38 -1.00 -0.69
C PHE A 94 -7.70 -0.81 -2.06
N ASN A 95 -6.43 -0.39 -2.11
CA ASN A 95 -5.73 -0.14 -3.37
C ASN A 95 -5.75 -1.35 -4.34
N PRO A 96 -5.45 -2.59 -3.90
CA PRO A 96 -5.54 -3.78 -4.76
C PRO A 96 -6.97 -4.05 -5.26
N ALA A 97 -7.99 -3.76 -4.45
CA ALA A 97 -9.39 -3.93 -4.85
C ALA A 97 -9.76 -2.96 -5.98
N ILE A 98 -9.32 -1.69 -5.88
CA ILE A 98 -9.47 -0.69 -6.94
C ILE A 98 -8.75 -1.16 -8.22
N GLN A 99 -7.50 -1.62 -8.08
CA GLN A 99 -6.74 -2.15 -9.22
C GLN A 99 -7.49 -3.31 -9.89
N PHE A 100 -8.00 -4.27 -9.12
CA PHE A 100 -8.72 -5.43 -9.66
C PHE A 100 -10.02 -5.02 -10.38
N MET A 101 -10.76 -4.07 -9.81
CA MET A 101 -11.97 -3.52 -10.44
C MET A 101 -11.67 -2.93 -11.82
N PHE A 102 -10.64 -2.09 -11.94
CA PHE A 102 -10.23 -1.52 -13.23
C PHE A 102 -9.68 -2.60 -14.19
N TYR A 103 -8.91 -3.56 -13.67
CA TYR A 103 -8.37 -4.66 -14.46
C TYR A 103 -9.50 -5.48 -15.11
N GLU A 104 -10.47 -5.95 -14.33
CA GLU A 104 -11.60 -6.74 -14.86
C GLU A 104 -12.50 -5.89 -15.78
N GLY A 105 -12.71 -4.62 -15.45
CA GLY A 105 -13.47 -3.69 -16.31
C GLY A 105 -12.85 -3.53 -17.70
N LEU A 106 -11.55 -3.23 -17.75
CA LEU A 106 -10.79 -3.05 -19.00
C LEU A 106 -10.68 -4.38 -19.77
N LYS A 107 -10.40 -5.48 -19.08
CA LYS A 107 -10.35 -6.83 -19.64
C LYS A 107 -11.67 -7.22 -20.31
N ARG A 108 -12.81 -6.97 -19.64
CA ARG A 108 -14.15 -7.24 -20.18
C ARG A 108 -14.45 -6.38 -21.41
N GLN A 109 -14.05 -5.11 -21.41
CA GLN A 109 -14.22 -4.24 -22.58
C GLN A 109 -13.41 -4.72 -23.79
N LEU A 110 -12.17 -5.18 -23.57
CA LEU A 110 -11.32 -5.67 -24.66
C LEU A 110 -11.80 -7.03 -25.21
N LEU A 111 -12.28 -7.92 -24.34
CA LEU A 111 -12.91 -9.20 -24.72
C LEU A 111 -14.21 -9.04 -25.51
N LYS A 112 -14.93 -7.92 -25.33
CA LYS A 112 -16.10 -7.62 -26.20
C LYS A 112 -15.69 -7.32 -27.64
N LYS A 113 -14.46 -6.85 -27.87
CA LYS A 113 -13.92 -6.51 -29.19
C LYS A 113 -13.05 -7.63 -29.80
N ARG A 114 -12.54 -8.56 -28.99
CA ARG A 114 -11.63 -9.64 -29.39
C ARG A 114 -12.00 -10.95 -28.71
N MET A 115 -12.00 -12.07 -29.43
CA MET A 115 -12.31 -13.40 -28.91
C MET A 115 -11.30 -13.93 -27.87
N LYS A 116 -10.03 -13.50 -27.94
CA LYS A 116 -8.96 -13.90 -27.01
C LYS A 116 -8.02 -12.72 -26.73
N LEU A 117 -7.43 -12.71 -25.54
CA LEU A 117 -6.42 -11.72 -25.13
C LEU A 117 -5.03 -12.35 -25.20
N SER A 118 -4.06 -11.60 -25.74
CA SER A 118 -2.64 -11.98 -25.68
C SER A 118 -2.07 -11.74 -24.28
N SER A 119 -0.96 -12.40 -23.93
CA SER A 119 -0.21 -12.14 -22.70
C SER A 119 0.21 -10.67 -22.59
N LEU A 120 0.51 -10.03 -23.72
CA LEU A 120 0.82 -8.59 -23.77
C LEU A 120 -0.41 -7.72 -23.47
N ASP A 121 -1.60 -8.10 -23.95
CA ASP A 121 -2.84 -7.36 -23.65
C ASP A 121 -3.13 -7.42 -22.14
N VAL A 122 -3.00 -8.60 -21.53
CA VAL A 122 -3.19 -8.80 -20.08
C VAL A 122 -2.17 -7.98 -19.29
N PHE A 123 -0.91 -7.96 -19.72
CA PHE A 123 0.15 -7.16 -19.11
C PHE A 123 -0.17 -5.66 -19.16
N ILE A 124 -0.54 -5.14 -20.33
CA ILE A 124 -0.86 -3.72 -20.50
C ILE A 124 -2.09 -3.34 -19.68
N ILE A 125 -3.14 -4.16 -19.69
CA ILE A 125 -4.34 -3.91 -18.87
C ILE A 125 -3.98 -3.89 -17.39
N GLY A 126 -3.16 -4.83 -16.93
CA GLY A 126 -2.67 -4.87 -15.55
C GLY A 126 -1.87 -3.63 -15.18
N ALA A 127 -0.96 -3.18 -16.06
CA ALA A 127 -0.16 -1.98 -15.85
C ALA A 127 -1.02 -0.70 -15.78
N VAL A 128 -1.98 -0.54 -16.69
CA VAL A 128 -2.91 0.60 -16.71
C VAL A 128 -3.79 0.58 -15.46
N ALA A 129 -4.35 -0.57 -15.09
CA ALA A 129 -5.17 -0.69 -13.90
C ALA A 129 -4.38 -0.32 -12.62
N LYS A 130 -3.12 -0.74 -12.53
CA LYS A 130 -2.22 -0.38 -11.42
C LYS A 130 -1.92 1.11 -11.40
N ALA A 131 -1.67 1.73 -12.56
CA ALA A 131 -1.42 3.16 -12.67
C ALA A 131 -2.66 3.98 -12.24
N ILE A 132 -3.86 3.59 -12.67
CA ILE A 132 -5.12 4.24 -12.26
C ILE A 132 -5.31 4.11 -10.75
N ALA A 133 -5.22 2.90 -10.20
CA ALA A 133 -5.37 2.68 -8.76
C ALA A 133 -4.34 3.47 -7.94
N THR A 134 -3.08 3.50 -8.39
CA THR A 134 -2.01 4.27 -7.73
C THR A 134 -2.34 5.76 -7.77
N THR A 135 -2.77 6.29 -8.92
CA THR A 135 -3.11 7.71 -9.08
C THR A 135 -4.29 8.13 -8.19
N LEU A 136 -5.36 7.33 -8.16
CA LEU A 136 -6.53 7.60 -7.31
C LEU A 136 -6.19 7.58 -5.82
N THR A 137 -5.30 6.67 -5.41
CA THR A 137 -4.90 6.53 -4.01
C THR A 137 -3.70 7.39 -3.62
N TYR A 138 -3.06 8.07 -4.59
CA TYR A 138 -1.83 8.82 -4.36
C TYR A 138 -1.97 9.95 -3.33
N PRO A 139 -3.05 10.76 -3.32
CA PRO A 139 -3.25 11.77 -2.27
C PRO A 139 -3.22 11.16 -0.85
N MET A 140 -3.78 9.96 -0.68
CA MET A 140 -3.75 9.24 0.59
C MET A 140 -2.34 8.73 0.93
N GLN A 141 -1.57 8.27 -0.06
CA GLN A 141 -0.16 7.89 0.13
C GLN A 141 0.69 9.08 0.60
N THR A 142 0.45 10.26 0.00
CA THR A 142 1.12 11.50 0.39
C THR A 142 0.79 11.87 1.83
N VAL A 143 -0.48 11.85 2.23
CA VAL A 143 -0.88 12.11 3.62
C VAL A 143 -0.29 11.08 4.59
N GLN A 144 -0.30 9.80 4.24
CA GLN A 144 0.31 8.74 5.04
C GLN A 144 1.80 9.03 5.29
N SER A 145 2.54 9.39 4.23
CA SER A 145 3.97 9.68 4.35
C SER A 145 4.21 10.92 5.22
N ILE A 146 3.39 11.96 5.11
CA ILE A 146 3.47 13.17 5.94
C ILE A 146 3.20 12.83 7.41
N LEU A 147 2.16 12.05 7.70
CA LEU A 147 1.80 11.66 9.07
C LEU A 147 2.89 10.80 9.72
N ARG A 148 3.46 9.83 8.99
CA ARG A 148 4.53 8.96 9.50
C ARG A 148 5.83 9.71 9.80
N PHE A 149 6.07 10.82 9.12
CA PHE A 149 7.25 11.66 9.36
C PHE A 149 7.19 12.39 10.71
N GLY A 150 6.00 12.60 11.29
CA GLY A 150 5.83 13.00 12.69
C GLY A 150 6.13 14.45 13.06
N ARG A 151 6.83 15.23 12.22
CA ARG A 151 7.21 16.61 12.53
C ARG A 151 6.71 17.63 11.51
N HIS A 152 5.40 17.66 11.29
CA HIS A 152 4.76 18.91 10.87
C HIS A 152 4.44 19.71 12.13
N ARG A 153 4.62 21.04 12.10
CA ARG A 153 4.07 22.00 13.08
C ARG A 153 2.53 21.94 13.09
N LEU A 154 1.96 20.82 13.48
CA LEU A 154 0.56 20.69 13.80
C LEU A 154 0.40 21.21 15.23
N ASN A 155 -0.51 22.15 15.41
CA ASN A 155 -0.83 22.76 16.69
C ASN A 155 -1.03 21.65 17.75
N PRO A 156 -0.34 21.70 18.92
CA PRO A 156 -0.36 20.62 19.91
C PRO A 156 -1.76 20.21 20.40
N GLU A 157 -2.77 21.09 20.27
CA GLU A 157 -4.17 20.80 20.64
C GLU A 157 -4.85 19.72 19.76
N ASN A 158 -4.39 19.48 18.53
CA ASN A 158 -5.05 18.55 17.60
C ASN A 158 -4.29 17.22 17.40
N ARG A 159 -3.44 16.83 18.37
CA ARG A 159 -2.75 15.52 18.41
C ARG A 159 -3.68 14.31 18.60
N THR A 160 -4.97 14.45 18.29
CA THR A 160 -5.90 13.34 18.29
C THR A 160 -5.64 12.45 17.09
N LEU A 161 -5.09 11.27 17.38
CA LEU A 161 -4.91 10.17 16.45
C LEU A 161 -6.23 9.88 15.71
N GLY A 162 -6.21 10.02 14.40
CA GLY A 162 -7.16 9.31 13.56
C GLY A 162 -8.46 10.04 13.20
N SER A 163 -8.61 11.34 13.46
CA SER A 163 -9.79 12.02 12.90
C SER A 163 -9.63 12.21 11.39
N LEU A 164 -10.62 11.75 10.61
CA LEU A 164 -10.79 12.12 9.20
C LEU A 164 -10.62 13.62 8.97
N ARG A 165 -11.00 14.43 9.97
CA ARG A 165 -10.81 15.88 10.00
C ARG A 165 -9.34 16.29 9.87
N ASN A 166 -8.40 15.58 10.50
CA ASN A 166 -6.96 15.85 10.38
C ASN A 166 -6.42 15.51 8.98
N ILE A 167 -6.90 14.42 8.37
CA ILE A 167 -6.54 14.04 7.00
C ILE A 167 -7.07 15.07 6.00
N LEU A 168 -8.35 15.43 6.14
CA LEU A 168 -8.99 16.45 5.31
C LEU A 168 -8.32 17.82 5.50
N TYR A 169 -7.96 18.17 6.73
CA TYR A 169 -7.19 19.39 7.03
C TYR A 169 -5.82 19.37 6.35
N LEU A 170 -5.07 18.27 6.46
CA LEU A 170 -3.76 18.13 5.81
C LEU A 170 -3.86 18.19 4.29
N LEU A 171 -4.87 17.53 3.69
CA LEU A 171 -5.14 17.62 2.26
C LEU A 171 -5.47 19.06 1.85
N HIS A 172 -6.39 19.70 2.56
CA HIS A 172 -6.79 21.08 2.28
C HIS A 172 -5.61 22.05 2.40
N GLN A 173 -4.84 21.94 3.49
CA GLN A 173 -3.65 22.76 3.73
C GLN A 173 -2.59 22.53 2.65
N ARG A 174 -2.39 21.27 2.23
CA ARG A 174 -1.44 20.92 1.16
C ARG A 174 -1.86 21.54 -0.17
N VAL A 175 -3.14 21.44 -0.52
CA VAL A 175 -3.70 22.03 -1.75
C VAL A 175 -3.59 23.55 -1.71
N ARG A 176 -3.84 24.20 -0.56
CA ARG A 176 -3.67 25.64 -0.40
C ARG A 176 -2.22 26.09 -0.56
N ARG A 177 -1.23 25.34 -0.03
CA ARG A 177 0.19 25.73 -0.09
C ARG A 177 0.88 25.39 -1.41
N PHE A 178 0.57 24.24 -2.01
CA PHE A 178 1.31 23.70 -3.17
C PHE A 178 0.44 23.43 -4.40
N GLY A 179 -0.85 23.76 -4.34
CA GLY A 179 -1.82 23.41 -5.37
C GLY A 179 -2.14 21.91 -5.41
N ILE A 180 -3.01 21.54 -6.36
CA ILE A 180 -3.44 20.15 -6.57
C ILE A 180 -2.24 19.29 -7.02
N LEU A 181 -1.35 19.84 -7.84
CA LEU A 181 -0.11 19.18 -8.29
C LEU A 181 0.81 18.82 -7.11
N GLY A 182 0.76 19.57 -6.01
CA GLY A 182 1.50 19.28 -4.79
C GLY A 182 1.11 17.96 -4.11
N LEU A 183 -0.09 17.43 -4.39
CA LEU A 183 -0.52 16.10 -3.93
C LEU A 183 0.09 14.98 -4.75
N TYR A 184 0.44 15.25 -6.01
CA TYR A 184 0.95 14.28 -7.00
C TYR A 184 2.47 14.35 -7.20
N LYS A 185 3.13 15.26 -6.48
CA LYS A 185 4.59 15.42 -6.55
C LYS A 185 5.30 14.17 -6.06
N GLY A 186 5.99 13.49 -6.97
CA GLY A 186 6.68 12.22 -6.73
C GLY A 186 5.94 10.99 -7.27
N LEU A 187 4.79 11.16 -7.93
CA LEU A 187 4.04 10.04 -8.51
C LEU A 187 4.87 9.28 -9.56
N GLU A 188 5.61 10.01 -10.40
CA GLU A 188 6.47 9.41 -11.42
C GLU A 188 7.57 8.54 -10.78
N ALA A 189 8.26 9.06 -9.77
CA ALA A 189 9.22 8.29 -8.98
C ALA A 189 8.57 7.06 -8.33
N LYS A 190 7.33 7.17 -7.87
CA LYS A 190 6.57 6.05 -7.28
C LYS A 190 6.22 4.99 -8.32
N LEU A 191 5.81 5.38 -9.53
CA LEU A 191 5.52 4.46 -10.63
C LEU A 191 6.81 3.77 -11.10
N LEU A 192 7.90 4.52 -11.28
CA LEU A 192 9.20 3.96 -11.64
C LEU A 192 9.70 2.98 -10.57
N GLN A 193 9.63 3.36 -9.29
CA GLN A 193 9.95 2.47 -8.16
C GLN A 193 9.14 1.18 -8.25
N THR A 194 7.86 1.28 -8.58
CA THR A 194 6.95 0.13 -8.65
C THR A 194 7.34 -0.84 -9.76
N VAL A 195 7.72 -0.32 -10.93
CA VAL A 195 8.20 -1.13 -12.06
C VAL A 195 9.54 -1.77 -11.73
N LEU A 196 10.49 -1.00 -11.20
CA LEU A 196 11.83 -1.48 -10.85
C LEU A 196 11.77 -2.56 -9.76
N THR A 197 10.93 -2.37 -8.74
CA THR A 197 10.75 -3.36 -7.67
C THR A 197 10.21 -4.67 -8.23
N ALA A 198 9.24 -4.61 -9.16
CA ALA A 198 8.71 -5.81 -9.80
C ALA A 198 9.76 -6.50 -10.68
N ALA A 199 10.52 -5.75 -11.48
CA ALA A 199 11.57 -6.30 -12.33
C ALA A 199 12.65 -7.02 -11.51
N LEU A 200 13.12 -6.39 -10.43
CA LEU A 200 14.09 -7.00 -9.52
C LEU A 200 13.52 -8.23 -8.82
N MET A 201 12.26 -8.19 -8.38
CA MET A 201 11.59 -9.33 -7.76
C MET A 201 11.54 -10.53 -8.71
N PHE A 202 11.15 -10.34 -9.97
CA PHE A 202 11.09 -11.43 -10.95
C PHE A 202 12.47 -11.96 -11.31
N LEU A 203 13.47 -11.09 -11.46
CA LEU A 203 14.85 -11.51 -11.70
C LEU A 203 15.37 -12.38 -10.56
N VAL A 204 15.22 -11.93 -9.31
CA VAL A 204 15.66 -12.69 -8.14
C VAL A 204 14.89 -14.00 -8.04
N TYR A 205 13.57 -13.99 -8.29
CA TYR A 205 12.76 -15.19 -8.32
C TYR A 205 13.27 -16.21 -9.35
N GLU A 206 13.52 -15.81 -10.60
CA GLU A 206 14.04 -16.71 -11.63
C GLU A 206 15.39 -17.31 -11.26
N LYS A 207 16.30 -16.50 -10.68
CA LYS A 207 17.62 -16.97 -10.23
C LYS A 207 17.51 -17.96 -9.07
N LEU A 208 16.67 -17.67 -8.08
CA LEU A 208 16.44 -18.56 -6.95
C LEU A 208 15.79 -19.87 -7.40
N THR A 209 14.76 -19.80 -8.24
CA THR A 209 14.09 -20.98 -8.76
C THR A 209 15.03 -21.84 -9.60
N ALA A 210 15.87 -21.24 -10.45
CA ALA A 210 16.89 -21.97 -11.20
C ALA A 210 17.94 -22.64 -10.28
N ALA A 211 18.40 -21.93 -9.24
CA ALA A 211 19.31 -22.49 -8.25
C ALA A 211 18.67 -23.68 -7.50
N THR A 212 17.42 -23.53 -7.04
CA THR A 212 16.67 -24.60 -6.38
C THR A 212 16.50 -25.82 -7.27
N PHE A 213 16.13 -25.64 -8.55
CA PHE A 213 16.01 -26.76 -9.49
C PHE A 213 17.35 -27.45 -9.77
N THR A 214 18.45 -26.69 -9.83
CA THR A 214 19.80 -27.24 -9.99
C THR A 214 20.20 -28.07 -8.77
N VAL A 215 19.93 -27.58 -7.55
CA VAL A 215 20.22 -28.28 -6.30
C VAL A 215 19.35 -29.54 -6.13
N MET A 216 18.09 -29.50 -6.58
CA MET A 216 17.19 -30.65 -6.57
C MET A 216 17.45 -31.66 -7.70
N GLY A 217 18.43 -31.43 -8.57
CA GLY A 217 18.80 -32.34 -9.67
C GLY A 217 17.76 -32.43 -10.80
N LEU A 218 16.74 -31.57 -10.81
CA LEU A 218 15.69 -31.55 -11.82
C LEU A 218 16.15 -30.68 -13.00
N LYS A 219 16.71 -31.31 -14.04
CA LYS A 219 16.99 -30.63 -15.32
C LYS A 219 15.68 -30.07 -15.90
N ARG A 220 15.67 -28.77 -16.23
CA ARG A 220 14.59 -28.09 -16.96
C ARG A 220 14.25 -28.87 -18.23
N ALA A 221 13.07 -29.50 -18.27
CA ALA A 221 12.42 -29.82 -19.54
C ALA A 221 11.86 -28.50 -20.09
N HIS A 222 12.59 -27.89 -21.02
CA HIS A 222 12.07 -26.80 -21.83
C HIS A 222 11.03 -27.39 -22.78
N THR A 223 9.74 -27.11 -22.56
CA THR A 223 8.70 -27.30 -23.58
C THR A 223 8.41 -25.92 -24.17
N HIS A 224 8.52 -25.87 -25.50
CA HIS A 224 8.36 -24.71 -26.39
C HIS A 224 7.02 -23.97 -26.23
#